data_AF-A0A831THY0-F1
#
_entry.id   AF-A0A831THY0-F1
#
_cell.length_a   1.000
_cell.length_b   1.000
_cell.length_c   1.000
_cell.angle_alpha   90.00
_cell.angle_beta   90.00
_cell.angle_gamma   90.00
#
_symmetry.space_group_name_H-M   'P 1'
#
loop_
_entity.id
_entity.type
_entity.pdbx_description
1 polymer ?
#
loop_
_entity_poly.entity_id
_entity_poly.type
_entity_poly.pdbx_seq_one_letter_code
_entity_poly.pdbx_strand_id
1 'polypeptide(L)'
;MPSIKFGIFSLENFQDADLAKRFFDILLQHPLFMPDKYDSETIVKGYDFNKLDTSSIVKFWLNEESNLLRAHASYASGNLLMNKGKSQVSYIISWQKRNKRFFNNVTILIDTKFITKNEVFKDYFLLCEECINLFKPVKATIINETFPEWREPINLRVIYPELHWIEYFGRPYIDLFGREKLLAAPCYNAREVNEDRIALQLTESPFFPIPESTRSELKNYLGHRAFVESGKSYIDYQDSPGIVPVFDFSKVLFDKNQPIEEDTILKLERS
;
A
#
# COMPACT_ATOMS: atom_id res chain seq x y z
N MET A 1 -7.93 -1.47 17.01
CA MET A 1 -7.31 -0.27 17.60
C MET A 1 -7.64 0.90 16.69
N PRO A 2 -8.06 2.07 17.19
CA PRO A 2 -8.13 3.29 16.38
C PRO A 2 -6.76 3.58 15.75
N SER A 3 -6.65 3.58 14.42
CA SER A 3 -5.37 3.75 13.73
C SER A 3 -5.45 4.72 12.55
N ILE A 4 -4.35 5.41 12.30
CA ILE A 4 -4.04 5.93 10.98
C ILE A 4 -3.27 4.82 10.24
N LYS A 5 -3.69 4.51 9.02
CA LYS A 5 -3.06 3.53 8.15
C LYS A 5 -2.44 4.24 6.96
N PHE A 6 -1.21 3.87 6.64
CA PHE A 6 -0.57 4.15 5.38
C PHE A 6 -0.42 2.85 4.61
N GLY A 7 -1.07 2.75 3.45
CA GLY A 7 -1.08 1.54 2.62
C GLY A 7 -0.48 1.80 1.24
N ILE A 8 0.40 0.90 0.79
CA ILE A 8 1.13 0.95 -0.47
C ILE A 8 0.80 -0.30 -1.28
N PHE A 9 0.51 -0.12 -2.57
CA PHE A 9 0.50 -1.17 -3.58
C PHE A 9 1.58 -0.88 -4.61
N SER A 10 2.56 -1.77 -4.74
CA SER A 10 3.72 -1.59 -5.63
C SER A 10 3.89 -2.76 -6.59
N LEU A 11 4.50 -2.46 -7.74
CA LEU A 11 4.98 -3.43 -8.72
C LEU A 11 6.50 -3.50 -8.75
N GLU A 12 7.20 -2.89 -7.79
CA GLU A 12 8.65 -3.05 -7.65
C GLU A 12 9.00 -4.45 -7.11
N ASN A 13 10.19 -4.92 -7.45
CA ASN A 13 10.69 -6.21 -6.96
C ASN A 13 11.03 -6.12 -5.46
N PHE A 14 10.20 -6.72 -4.61
CA PHE A 14 10.46 -6.76 -3.17
C PHE A 14 11.37 -7.93 -2.76
N GLN A 15 11.65 -8.90 -3.63
CA GLN A 15 12.71 -9.86 -3.40
C GLN A 15 14.06 -9.23 -3.79
N ASP A 16 14.44 -8.18 -3.06
CA ASP A 16 15.61 -7.34 -3.31
C ASP A 16 16.20 -6.89 -1.96
N ALA A 17 17.42 -7.33 -1.68
CA ALA A 17 18.12 -7.04 -0.43
C ALA A 17 18.42 -5.54 -0.26
N ASP A 18 18.72 -4.83 -1.35
CA ASP A 18 19.09 -3.41 -1.30
C ASP A 18 17.86 -2.51 -1.19
N LEU A 19 16.71 -2.93 -1.73
CA LEU A 19 15.42 -2.31 -1.41
C LEU A 19 15.13 -2.44 0.09
N ALA A 20 15.27 -3.65 0.65
CA ALA A 20 15.00 -3.91 2.06
C ALA A 20 15.94 -3.10 2.98
N LYS A 21 17.26 -3.08 2.71
CA LYS A 21 18.22 -2.26 3.46
C LYS A 21 17.85 -0.78 3.46
N ARG A 22 17.55 -0.20 2.29
CA ARG A 22 17.16 1.22 2.19
C ARG A 22 15.89 1.54 2.97
N PHE A 23 14.96 0.60 3.09
CA PHE A 23 13.80 0.80 3.97
C PHE A 23 14.20 0.84 5.44
N PHE A 24 15.11 -0.02 5.88
CA PHE A 24 15.62 0.04 7.26
C PHE A 24 16.47 1.28 7.51
N ASP A 25 17.21 1.77 6.51
CA ASP A 25 17.95 3.03 6.60
C ASP A 25 17.00 4.22 6.80
N ILE A 26 15.85 4.23 6.10
CA ILE A 26 14.76 5.21 6.33
C ILE A 26 14.25 5.10 7.78
N LEU A 27 13.93 3.90 8.27
CA LEU A 27 13.45 3.72 9.64
C LEU A 27 14.47 4.19 10.70
N LEU A 28 15.77 4.03 10.43
CA LEU A 28 16.84 4.54 11.30
C LEU A 28 16.86 6.07 11.40
N GLN A 29 16.42 6.79 10.36
CA GLN A 29 16.26 8.25 10.39
C GLN A 29 15.02 8.69 11.18
N HIS A 30 14.08 7.77 11.41
CA HIS A 30 12.82 8.04 12.12
C HIS A 30 12.68 7.20 13.41
N PRO A 31 13.50 7.47 14.45
CA PRO A 31 13.58 6.63 15.65
C PRO A 31 12.26 6.49 16.42
N LEU A 32 11.34 7.44 16.27
CA LEU A 32 10.00 7.38 16.87
C LEU A 32 9.16 6.22 16.34
N PHE A 33 9.44 5.73 15.12
CA PHE A 33 8.69 4.63 14.50
C PHE A 33 9.51 3.34 14.39
N MET A 34 10.76 3.36 14.86
CA MET A 34 11.62 2.18 14.83
C MET A 34 10.99 1.00 15.60
N PRO A 35 10.81 -0.18 14.98
CA PRO A 35 10.20 -1.32 15.64
C PRO A 35 11.03 -1.82 16.80
N ASP A 36 10.37 -2.37 17.82
CA ASP A 36 11.03 -3.06 18.94
C ASP A 36 11.13 -4.58 18.66
N LYS A 37 10.17 -5.11 17.90
CA LYS A 37 10.04 -6.53 17.59
C LYS A 37 9.69 -6.77 16.13
N TYR A 38 10.07 -7.92 15.59
CA TYR A 38 9.67 -8.37 14.27
C TYR A 38 9.45 -9.89 14.20
N ASP A 39 8.71 -10.34 13.18
CA ASP A 39 8.40 -11.75 12.92
C ASP A 39 8.00 -11.97 11.46
N SER A 40 7.95 -13.23 11.02
CA SER A 40 7.42 -13.62 9.69
C SER A 40 6.07 -14.35 9.77
N GLU A 41 5.67 -14.80 10.97
CA GLU A 41 4.39 -15.44 11.24
C GLU A 41 3.27 -14.45 11.61
N THR A 42 2.02 -14.93 11.70
CA THR A 42 0.81 -14.12 11.94
C THR A 42 0.73 -13.44 13.30
N ILE A 43 1.59 -13.81 14.25
CA ILE A 43 1.68 -13.18 15.58
C ILE A 43 3.16 -12.86 15.80
N VAL A 44 3.48 -11.58 16.07
CA VAL A 44 4.84 -11.17 16.43
C VAL A 44 5.19 -11.73 17.81
N LYS A 45 5.71 -12.95 17.84
CA LYS A 45 6.37 -13.54 19.02
C LYS A 45 7.83 -13.10 19.11
N GLY A 46 8.35 -12.58 17.99
CA GLY A 46 9.75 -12.51 17.64
C GLY A 46 10.63 -11.39 18.19
N TYR A 47 11.83 -11.45 17.62
CA TYR A 47 13.14 -11.03 18.09
C TYR A 47 13.28 -9.53 18.36
N ASP A 48 14.19 -9.19 19.26
CA ASP A 48 14.50 -7.80 19.68
C ASP A 48 15.27 -7.07 18.58
N PHE A 49 14.67 -6.03 18.00
CA PHE A 49 15.25 -5.25 16.92
C PHE A 49 16.59 -4.62 17.33
N ASN A 50 16.75 -4.25 18.60
CA ASN A 50 17.97 -3.59 19.10
C ASN A 50 19.17 -4.52 19.25
N LYS A 51 18.99 -5.83 19.05
CA LYS A 51 20.03 -6.85 19.27
C LYS A 51 20.58 -7.45 17.98
N LEU A 52 20.19 -6.93 16.83
CA LEU A 52 20.51 -7.53 15.54
C LEU A 52 21.14 -6.55 14.56
N ASP A 53 22.01 -7.11 13.71
CA ASP A 53 22.51 -6.46 12.51
C ASP A 53 21.40 -6.43 11.45
N THR A 54 21.26 -5.31 10.74
CA THR A 54 20.30 -5.08 9.63
C THR A 54 20.29 -6.24 8.63
N SER A 55 21.44 -6.90 8.43
CA SER A 55 21.58 -8.09 7.58
C SER A 55 20.60 -9.23 7.94
N SER A 56 20.26 -9.39 9.21
CA SER A 56 19.41 -10.49 9.68
C SER A 56 17.95 -10.24 9.35
N ILE A 57 17.47 -9.00 9.47
CA ILE A 57 16.08 -8.63 9.19
C ILE A 57 15.81 -8.66 7.67
N VAL A 58 16.82 -8.30 6.87
CA VAL A 58 16.78 -8.47 5.42
C VAL A 58 16.53 -9.93 5.02
N LYS A 59 17.12 -10.91 5.73
CA LYS A 59 16.83 -12.34 5.47
C LYS A 59 15.37 -12.72 5.74
N PHE A 60 14.76 -12.16 6.79
CA PHE A 60 13.33 -12.37 7.07
C PHE A 60 12.45 -11.75 5.99
N TRP A 61 12.77 -10.53 5.54
CA TRP A 61 12.10 -9.91 4.40
C TRP A 61 12.16 -10.80 3.15
N LEU A 62 13.34 -11.31 2.83
CA LEU A 62 13.59 -12.12 1.64
C LEU A 62 13.06 -13.55 1.77
N ASN A 63 12.82 -14.02 3.01
CA ASN A 63 12.37 -15.37 3.34
C ASN A 63 13.19 -16.45 2.61
N GLU A 64 14.51 -16.27 2.59
CA GLU A 64 15.43 -17.02 1.71
C GLU A 64 15.32 -18.53 1.94
N GLU A 65 15.35 -18.97 3.20
CA GLU A 65 15.29 -20.40 3.56
C GLU A 65 14.01 -21.07 3.03
N SER A 66 12.85 -20.48 3.27
CA SER A 66 11.58 -21.01 2.78
C SER A 66 11.47 -20.97 1.25
N ASN A 67 12.00 -19.91 0.63
CA ASN A 67 11.95 -19.75 -0.82
C ASN A 67 12.88 -20.74 -1.53
N LEU A 68 14.03 -21.10 -0.95
CA LEU A 68 14.88 -22.17 -1.45
C LEU A 68 14.15 -23.51 -1.48
N LEU A 69 13.36 -23.84 -0.44
CA LEU A 69 12.56 -25.06 -0.37
C LEU A 69 11.40 -25.09 -1.38
N ARG A 70 10.93 -23.92 -1.83
CA ARG A 70 9.76 -23.77 -2.72
C ARG A 70 10.12 -23.47 -4.17
N ALA A 71 11.40 -23.38 -4.52
CA ALA A 71 11.87 -23.00 -5.85
C ALA A 71 11.26 -23.86 -6.98
N HIS A 72 11.00 -25.14 -6.72
CA HIS A 72 10.39 -26.07 -7.67
C HIS A 72 8.92 -25.76 -8.01
N ALA A 73 8.23 -24.95 -7.21
CA ALA A 73 6.82 -24.60 -7.40
C ALA A 73 6.64 -23.29 -8.18
N SER A 74 7.69 -22.76 -8.82
CA SER A 74 7.67 -21.47 -9.53
C SER A 74 7.08 -20.33 -8.69
N TYR A 75 7.43 -20.33 -7.40
CA TYR A 75 6.85 -19.48 -6.39
C TYR A 75 7.90 -18.99 -5.40
N ALA A 76 7.85 -17.70 -5.07
CA ALA A 76 8.56 -17.11 -3.95
C ALA A 76 7.65 -16.12 -3.21
N SER A 77 7.86 -15.93 -1.92
CA SER A 77 7.12 -14.93 -1.15
C SER A 77 7.86 -14.53 0.11
N GLY A 78 7.57 -13.33 0.60
CA GLY A 78 8.02 -12.86 1.91
C GLY A 78 6.89 -12.19 2.66
N ASN A 79 6.96 -12.30 3.98
CA ASN A 79 6.08 -11.62 4.90
C ASN A 79 6.92 -11.15 6.10
N LEU A 80 6.89 -9.86 6.38
CA LEU A 80 7.57 -9.27 7.53
C LEU A 80 6.55 -8.45 8.32
N LEU A 81 6.36 -8.85 9.57
CA LEU A 81 5.58 -8.12 10.56
C LEU A 81 6.52 -7.46 11.55
N MET A 82 6.30 -6.19 11.87
CA MET A 82 7.10 -5.49 12.88
C MET A 82 6.20 -4.65 13.77
N ASN A 83 6.57 -4.50 15.04
CA ASN A 83 5.78 -3.74 16.02
C ASN A 83 6.67 -2.88 16.91
N LYS A 84 6.17 -1.68 17.23
CA LYS A 84 6.70 -0.79 18.26
C LYS A 84 5.76 -0.70 19.44
N GLY A 85 6.31 -0.75 20.65
CA GLY A 85 5.59 -0.67 21.91
C GLY A 85 4.52 -1.74 22.03
N LYS A 86 3.45 -1.44 22.78
CA LYS A 86 2.25 -2.28 22.84
C LYS A 86 1.35 -2.05 21.62
N SER A 87 1.92 -2.14 20.41
CA SER A 87 1.27 -1.85 19.11
C SER A 87 1.00 -0.36 18.84
N GLN A 88 1.90 0.52 19.28
CA GLN A 88 1.83 1.95 18.91
C GLN A 88 2.03 2.14 17.41
N VAL A 89 2.91 1.32 16.83
CA VAL A 89 3.18 1.26 15.39
C VAL A 89 3.26 -0.20 14.98
N SER A 90 2.64 -0.56 13.86
CA SER A 90 2.70 -1.89 13.27
C SER A 90 3.04 -1.79 11.79
N TYR A 91 3.90 -2.68 11.31
CA TYR A 91 4.30 -2.78 9.91
C TYR A 91 3.92 -4.15 9.40
N ILE A 92 3.37 -4.20 8.19
CA ILE A 92 3.06 -5.42 7.46
C ILE A 92 3.62 -5.24 6.05
N ILE A 93 4.59 -6.06 5.70
CA ILE A 93 5.22 -6.05 4.38
C ILE A 93 5.01 -7.43 3.78
N SER A 94 4.32 -7.49 2.65
CA SER A 94 4.00 -8.74 1.98
C SER A 94 4.28 -8.65 0.50
N TRP A 95 4.93 -9.67 -0.04
CA TRP A 95 5.21 -9.78 -1.46
C TRP A 95 5.15 -11.22 -1.91
N GLN A 96 4.83 -11.41 -3.19
CA GLN A 96 4.76 -12.71 -3.84
C GLN A 96 5.31 -12.60 -5.25
N LYS A 97 6.04 -13.62 -5.68
CA LYS A 97 6.38 -13.89 -7.07
C LYS A 97 5.80 -15.23 -7.47
N ARG A 98 4.94 -15.16 -8.47
CA ARG A 98 4.37 -16.28 -9.20
C ARG A 98 4.04 -15.75 -10.58
N ASN A 99 3.73 -16.62 -11.52
CA ASN A 99 3.28 -16.19 -12.84
C ASN A 99 1.83 -15.69 -12.83
N LYS A 100 1.45 -14.86 -11.84
CA LYS A 100 0.13 -14.25 -11.67
C LYS A 100 0.26 -12.76 -11.35
N ARG A 101 -0.82 -12.01 -11.60
CA ARG A 101 -0.89 -10.55 -11.39
C ARG A 101 -1.12 -10.20 -9.92
N PHE A 102 -0.04 -9.99 -9.17
CA PHE A 102 -0.07 -9.56 -7.77
C PHE A 102 0.62 -8.22 -7.55
N PHE A 103 0.12 -7.45 -6.60
CA PHE A 103 0.80 -6.26 -6.09
C PHE A 103 1.52 -6.61 -4.80
N ASN A 104 2.73 -6.10 -4.64
CA ASN A 104 3.40 -6.11 -3.35
C ASN A 104 2.78 -5.03 -2.46
N ASN A 105 2.72 -5.29 -1.15
CA ASN A 105 2.03 -4.43 -0.19
C ASN A 105 2.96 -4.04 0.96
N VAL A 106 2.94 -2.76 1.31
CA VAL A 106 3.43 -2.26 2.61
C VAL A 106 2.27 -1.58 3.32
N THR A 107 2.06 -1.92 4.57
CA THR A 107 1.09 -1.27 5.44
C THR A 107 1.79 -0.82 6.72
N ILE A 108 1.63 0.46 7.08
CA ILE A 108 2.08 1.02 8.35
C ILE A 108 0.84 1.50 9.10
N LEU A 109 0.58 0.94 10.27
CA LEU A 109 -0.50 1.29 11.17
C LEU A 109 0.08 2.04 12.36
N ILE A 110 -0.54 3.14 12.75
CA ILE A 110 -0.15 3.92 13.92
C ILE A 110 -1.36 4.25 14.77
N ASP A 111 -1.26 3.98 16.07
CA ASP A 111 -2.33 4.27 17.03
C ASP A 111 -2.66 5.77 17.04
N THR A 112 -3.95 6.11 16.98
CA THR A 112 -4.35 7.51 16.89
C THR A 112 -3.96 8.32 18.13
N LYS A 113 -3.83 7.71 19.32
CA LYS A 113 -3.39 8.42 20.53
C LYS A 113 -1.90 8.70 20.53
N PHE A 114 -1.12 7.91 19.79
CA PHE A 114 0.32 8.13 19.64
C PHE A 114 0.64 9.25 18.65
N ILE A 115 -0.09 9.31 17.53
CA ILE A 115 0.19 10.24 16.42
C ILE A 115 -0.43 11.64 16.59
N THR A 116 -1.40 11.86 17.47
CA THR A 116 -2.08 13.17 17.64
C THR A 116 -1.18 14.33 18.07
N LYS A 117 0.05 14.06 18.51
CA LYS A 117 1.06 15.09 18.76
C LYS A 117 1.63 15.60 17.43
N ASN A 118 1.59 16.92 17.21
CA ASN A 118 1.97 17.54 15.94
C ASN A 118 3.37 17.15 15.45
N GLU A 119 4.35 17.06 16.34
CA GLU A 119 5.71 16.65 16.01
C GLU A 119 5.79 15.18 15.54
N VAL A 120 5.01 14.29 16.17
CA VAL A 120 4.93 12.87 15.78
C VAL A 120 4.23 12.73 14.43
N PHE A 121 3.15 13.48 14.21
CA PHE A 121 2.45 13.47 12.94
C PHE A 121 3.33 13.93 11.77
N LYS A 122 4.09 15.01 11.96
CA LYS A 122 5.03 15.52 10.95
C LYS A 122 6.10 14.49 10.60
N ASP A 123 6.71 13.87 11.60
CA ASP A 123 7.73 12.84 11.40
C ASP A 123 7.15 11.60 10.68
N TYR A 124 5.93 11.19 11.05
CA TYR A 124 5.22 10.10 10.38
C TYR A 124 4.93 10.42 8.91
N PHE A 125 4.52 11.65 8.63
CA PHE A 125 4.23 12.08 7.27
C PHE A 125 5.50 12.09 6.40
N LEU A 126 6.64 12.52 6.95
CA LEU A 126 7.94 12.42 6.28
C LEU A 126 8.31 10.97 6.00
N LEU A 127 8.19 10.07 6.98
CA LEU A 127 8.40 8.62 6.78
C LEU A 127 7.53 8.08 5.63
N CYS A 128 6.26 8.50 5.56
CA CYS A 128 5.36 8.09 4.47
C CYS A 128 5.89 8.57 3.11
N GLU A 129 6.27 9.85 2.96
CA GLU A 129 6.82 10.40 1.71
C GLU A 129 8.13 9.69 1.28
N GLU A 130 9.01 9.37 2.23
CA GLU A 130 10.23 8.60 1.93
C GLU A 130 9.90 7.18 1.45
N CYS A 131 8.91 6.53 2.06
CA CYS A 131 8.40 5.23 1.61
C CYS A 131 7.75 5.31 0.22
N ILE A 132 7.05 6.40 -0.10
CA ILE A 132 6.49 6.65 -1.42
C ILE A 132 7.61 6.71 -2.48
N ASN A 133 8.71 7.38 -2.18
CA ASN A 133 9.87 7.46 -3.07
C ASN A 133 10.61 6.11 -3.20
N LEU A 134 10.75 5.37 -2.10
CA LEU A 134 11.44 4.09 -2.09
C LEU A 134 10.66 3.00 -2.84
N PHE A 135 9.40 2.79 -2.46
CA PHE A 135 8.61 1.64 -2.94
C PHE A 135 7.93 1.88 -4.28
N LYS A 136 7.92 3.12 -4.77
CA LYS A 136 7.29 3.50 -6.03
C LYS A 136 5.89 2.86 -6.24
N PRO A 137 4.92 3.06 -5.31
CA PRO A 137 3.57 2.52 -5.45
C PRO A 137 2.83 2.83 -6.77
N VAL A 138 2.09 1.89 -7.35
CA VAL A 138 1.07 2.30 -8.33
C VAL A 138 -0.08 3.06 -7.65
N LYS A 139 -0.35 2.73 -6.38
CA LYS A 139 -1.30 3.41 -5.51
C LYS A 139 -0.75 3.42 -4.09
N ALA A 140 -0.88 4.53 -3.38
CA ALA A 140 -0.82 4.53 -1.92
C ALA A 140 -1.90 5.42 -1.32
N THR A 141 -2.18 5.23 -0.02
CA THR A 141 -3.19 6.01 0.69
C THR A 141 -2.83 6.21 2.14
N ILE A 142 -3.18 7.37 2.70
CA ILE A 142 -3.23 7.59 4.15
C ILE A 142 -4.69 7.71 4.55
N ILE A 143 -5.10 6.91 5.53
CA ILE A 143 -6.49 6.79 5.97
C ILE A 143 -6.58 6.77 7.50
N ASN A 144 -7.60 7.45 8.03
CA ASN A 144 -7.99 7.31 9.42
C ASN A 144 -9.08 6.23 9.57
N GLU A 145 -8.71 5.08 10.14
CA GLU A 145 -9.58 3.91 10.28
C GLU A 145 -10.62 4.06 11.41
N THR A 146 -10.71 5.24 12.05
CA THR A 146 -11.82 5.55 12.95
C THR A 146 -13.11 5.93 12.22
N PHE A 147 -13.02 6.30 10.93
CA PHE A 147 -14.18 6.60 10.08
C PHE A 147 -14.60 5.36 9.29
N PRO A 148 -15.89 5.00 9.19
CA PRO A 148 -16.36 3.68 8.75
C PRO A 148 -15.93 3.22 7.34
N GLU A 149 -15.57 4.13 6.45
CA GLU A 149 -15.34 3.89 5.01
C GLU A 149 -14.03 3.16 4.68
N TRP A 150 -13.29 2.66 5.68
CA TRP A 150 -11.99 2.00 5.49
C TRP A 150 -12.05 0.51 5.14
N ARG A 151 -13.19 -0.15 5.35
CA ARG A 151 -13.26 -1.61 5.57
C ARG A 151 -13.33 -2.47 4.30
N GLU A 152 -13.11 -1.90 3.13
CA GLU A 152 -13.36 -2.62 1.89
C GLU A 152 -12.12 -3.38 1.40
N PRO A 153 -12.28 -4.65 0.98
CA PRO A 153 -11.20 -5.36 0.32
C PRO A 153 -10.88 -4.66 -1.01
N ILE A 154 -9.61 -4.66 -1.42
CA ILE A 154 -9.12 -3.87 -2.56
C ILE A 154 -8.71 -4.80 -3.70
N ASN A 155 -9.16 -4.51 -4.92
CA ASN A 155 -8.63 -5.12 -6.15
C ASN A 155 -8.47 -4.07 -7.25
N LEU A 156 -7.26 -3.54 -7.39
CA LEU A 156 -6.93 -2.47 -8.34
C LEU A 156 -7.08 -2.90 -9.81
N ARG A 157 -7.18 -4.20 -10.09
CA ARG A 157 -7.42 -4.74 -11.44
C ARG A 157 -8.90 -4.66 -11.85
N VAL A 158 -9.79 -4.35 -10.91
CA VAL A 158 -11.24 -4.29 -11.15
C VAL A 158 -11.73 -2.85 -11.08
N ILE A 159 -11.37 -2.13 -10.01
CA ILE A 159 -11.79 -0.74 -9.80
C ILE A 159 -10.88 -0.03 -8.78
N TYR A 160 -10.77 1.30 -8.84
CA TYR A 160 -10.12 2.06 -7.77
C TYR A 160 -11.03 2.05 -6.52
N PRO A 161 -10.50 1.76 -5.32
CA PRO A 161 -11.29 1.70 -4.09
C PRO A 161 -11.77 3.10 -3.66
N GLU A 162 -12.45 3.19 -2.53
CA GLU A 162 -12.90 4.48 -2.01
C GLU A 162 -11.74 5.47 -1.76
N LEU A 163 -12.02 6.77 -1.87
CA LEU A 163 -11.08 7.86 -1.67
C LEU A 163 -10.95 8.18 -0.17
N HIS A 164 -9.71 8.20 0.31
CA HIS A 164 -9.37 8.51 1.70
C HIS A 164 -8.64 9.85 1.82
N TRP A 165 -7.99 10.09 2.96
CA TRP A 165 -7.50 11.43 3.29
C TRP A 165 -6.44 11.93 2.30
N ILE A 166 -5.43 11.10 2.02
CA ILE A 166 -4.48 11.36 0.94
C ILE A 166 -4.43 10.14 0.02
N GLU A 167 -4.55 10.40 -1.27
CA GLU A 167 -4.41 9.42 -2.34
C GLU A 167 -3.16 9.73 -3.17
N TYR A 168 -2.26 8.76 -3.26
CA TYR A 168 -1.07 8.85 -4.11
C TYR A 168 -1.29 8.06 -5.39
N PHE A 169 -1.37 8.78 -6.51
CA PHE A 169 -1.49 8.20 -7.84
C PHE A 169 -0.09 8.02 -8.44
N GLY A 170 0.30 6.77 -8.68
CA GLY A 170 1.50 6.43 -9.43
C GLY A 170 1.27 6.53 -10.94
N ARG A 171 2.34 6.32 -11.70
CA ARG A 171 2.36 6.50 -13.16
C ARG A 171 1.18 5.91 -13.93
N PRO A 172 0.74 4.64 -13.69
CA PRO A 172 -0.40 4.08 -14.43
C PRO A 172 -1.69 4.90 -14.30
N TYR A 173 -1.96 5.48 -13.13
CA TYR A 173 -3.13 6.33 -12.92
C TYR A 173 -2.93 7.76 -13.43
N ILE A 174 -1.69 8.27 -13.40
CA ILE A 174 -1.36 9.56 -14.03
C ILE A 174 -1.59 9.48 -15.53
N ASP A 175 -1.18 8.39 -16.17
CA ASP A 175 -1.41 8.16 -17.59
C ASP A 175 -2.92 7.98 -17.90
N LEU A 176 -3.67 7.35 -17.00
CA LEU A 176 -5.13 7.17 -17.15
C LEU A 176 -5.91 8.49 -17.03
N PHE A 177 -5.63 9.30 -16.01
CA PHE A 177 -6.41 10.51 -15.72
C PHE A 177 -5.85 11.77 -16.38
N GLY A 178 -4.55 11.80 -16.65
CA GLY A 178 -3.80 12.99 -17.07
C GLY A 178 -3.22 13.77 -15.89
N ARG A 179 -1.93 14.13 -15.98
CA ARG A 179 -1.21 14.89 -14.95
C ARG A 179 -1.87 16.23 -14.63
N GLU A 180 -2.15 17.05 -15.64
CA GLU A 180 -2.77 18.36 -15.47
C GLU A 180 -4.15 18.24 -14.81
N LYS A 181 -4.93 17.23 -15.20
CA LYS A 181 -6.23 16.94 -14.61
C LYS A 181 -6.10 16.60 -13.12
N LEU A 182 -5.16 15.75 -12.74
CA LEU A 182 -4.93 15.41 -11.33
C LEU A 182 -4.50 16.65 -10.51
N LEU A 183 -3.63 17.51 -11.04
CA LEU A 183 -3.19 18.72 -10.35
C LEU A 183 -4.27 19.79 -10.23
N ALA A 184 -5.25 19.80 -11.14
CA ALA A 184 -6.41 20.68 -11.09
C ALA A 184 -7.64 20.07 -10.39
N ALA A 185 -7.47 18.91 -9.74
CA ALA A 185 -8.56 18.20 -9.10
C ALA A 185 -9.22 19.01 -7.96
N PRO A 186 -10.56 18.96 -7.82
CA PRO A 186 -11.28 19.68 -6.78
C PRO A 186 -11.12 18.98 -5.43
N CYS A 187 -10.00 19.25 -4.75
CA CYS A 187 -9.68 18.74 -3.42
C CYS A 187 -8.96 19.80 -2.59
N TYR A 188 -8.71 19.52 -1.31
CA TYR A 188 -8.04 20.48 -0.41
C TYR A 188 -6.63 20.86 -0.90
N ASN A 189 -5.84 19.87 -1.33
CA ASN A 189 -4.54 20.12 -1.93
C ASN A 189 -4.21 19.04 -2.97
N ALA A 190 -3.83 19.45 -4.17
CA ALA A 190 -3.25 18.57 -5.18
C ALA A 190 -1.81 19.01 -5.41
N ARG A 191 -0.86 18.07 -5.34
CA ARG A 191 0.57 18.39 -5.50
C ARG A 191 1.33 17.29 -6.22
N GLU A 192 2.40 17.70 -6.90
CA GLU A 192 3.41 16.79 -7.37
C GLU A 192 4.26 16.30 -6.18
N VAL A 193 4.44 14.99 -6.08
CA VAL A 193 5.42 14.39 -5.17
C VAL A 193 6.75 14.25 -5.89
N ASN A 194 6.69 13.75 -7.14
CA ASN A 194 7.79 13.68 -8.09
C ASN A 194 7.23 13.47 -9.51
N GLU A 195 8.11 13.29 -10.50
CA GLU A 195 7.76 13.12 -11.92
C GLU A 195 6.82 11.95 -12.23
N ASP A 196 6.71 10.96 -11.33
CA ASP A 196 5.88 9.77 -11.50
C ASP A 196 4.77 9.65 -10.45
N ARG A 197 4.56 10.70 -9.65
CA ARG A 197 3.59 10.69 -8.55
C ARG A 197 2.90 12.02 -8.30
N ILE A 198 1.59 11.93 -8.11
CA ILE A 198 0.75 13.04 -7.67
C ILE A 198 0.00 12.61 -6.41
N ALA A 199 -0.07 13.50 -5.42
CA ALA A 199 -0.85 13.30 -4.21
C ALA A 199 -2.07 14.22 -4.24
N LEU A 200 -3.25 13.65 -3.97
CA LEU A 200 -4.49 14.38 -3.74
C LEU A 200 -4.87 14.25 -2.28
N GLN A 201 -4.92 15.37 -1.58
CA GLN A 201 -5.37 15.50 -0.20
C GLN A 201 -6.80 16.02 -0.18
N LEU A 202 -7.73 15.27 0.40
CA LEU A 202 -9.17 15.56 0.34
C LEU A 202 -9.63 16.56 1.42
N THR A 203 -8.97 16.58 2.57
CA THR A 203 -9.26 17.51 3.68
C THR A 203 -7.96 17.99 4.33
N GLU A 204 -8.01 19.05 5.13
CA GLU A 204 -6.81 19.61 5.80
C GLU A 204 -6.08 18.61 6.70
N SER A 205 -6.81 17.69 7.33
CA SER A 205 -6.29 16.81 8.39
C SER A 205 -6.93 15.42 8.31
N PRO A 206 -6.19 14.33 8.60
CA PRO A 206 -6.76 12.98 8.63
C PRO A 206 -7.75 12.80 9.77
N PHE A 207 -7.78 13.72 10.73
CA PHE A 207 -8.71 13.70 11.85
C PHE A 207 -10.05 14.34 11.52
N PHE A 208 -10.22 14.90 10.32
CA PHE A 208 -11.49 15.41 9.84
C PHE A 208 -12.17 14.37 8.93
N PRO A 209 -13.48 14.12 9.11
CA PRO A 209 -14.23 13.27 8.21
C PRO A 209 -14.24 13.91 6.81
N ILE A 210 -14.18 13.07 5.78
CA ILE A 210 -14.23 13.51 4.39
C ILE A 210 -15.71 13.68 4.00
N PRO A 211 -16.16 14.87 3.58
CA PRO A 211 -17.52 15.04 3.11
C PRO A 211 -17.81 14.19 1.88
N GLU A 212 -18.99 13.57 1.83
CA GLU A 212 -19.40 12.77 0.66
C GLU A 212 -19.48 13.61 -0.63
N SER A 213 -19.81 14.90 -0.50
CA SER A 213 -19.77 15.86 -1.60
C SER A 213 -18.36 15.99 -2.20
N THR A 214 -17.33 16.03 -1.36
CA THR A 214 -15.93 16.10 -1.80
C THR A 214 -15.51 14.84 -2.55
N ARG A 215 -15.87 13.65 -2.04
CA ARG A 215 -15.62 12.39 -2.77
C ARG A 215 -16.35 12.37 -4.10
N SER A 216 -17.64 12.71 -4.10
CA SER A 216 -18.49 12.70 -5.29
C SER A 216 -18.00 13.68 -6.36
N GLU A 217 -17.63 14.91 -5.96
CA GLU A 217 -17.09 15.92 -6.87
C GLU A 217 -15.78 15.46 -7.51
N LEU A 218 -14.85 14.91 -6.71
CA LEU A 218 -13.58 14.39 -7.20
C LEU A 218 -13.76 13.19 -8.14
N LYS A 219 -14.62 12.23 -7.77
CA LYS A 219 -14.96 11.07 -8.63
C LYS A 219 -15.58 11.52 -9.95
N ASN A 220 -16.52 12.46 -9.92
CA ASN A 220 -17.16 12.98 -11.13
C ASN A 220 -16.16 13.72 -12.03
N TYR A 221 -15.29 14.53 -11.43
CA TYR A 221 -14.26 15.27 -12.14
C TYR A 221 -13.27 14.33 -12.84
N LEU A 222 -12.73 13.34 -12.13
CA LEU A 222 -11.75 12.39 -12.69
C LEU A 222 -12.39 11.37 -13.63
N GLY A 223 -13.64 10.99 -13.37
CA GLY A 223 -14.44 10.03 -14.13
C GLY A 223 -14.97 8.93 -13.22
N HIS A 224 -16.25 9.01 -12.86
CA HIS A 224 -16.85 8.19 -11.80
C HIS A 224 -16.66 6.67 -12.01
N ARG A 225 -16.63 6.20 -13.26
CA ARG A 225 -16.42 4.78 -13.60
C ARG A 225 -15.06 4.21 -13.18
N ALA A 226 -14.09 5.06 -12.84
CA ALA A 226 -12.79 4.59 -12.35
C ALA A 226 -12.82 4.22 -10.86
N PHE A 227 -13.83 4.67 -10.10
CA PHE A 227 -13.90 4.56 -8.66
C PHE A 227 -15.10 3.74 -8.21
N VAL A 228 -14.96 3.07 -7.07
CA VAL A 228 -16.07 2.38 -6.41
C VAL A 228 -17.16 3.40 -6.03
N GLU A 229 -18.43 3.01 -6.17
CA GLU A 229 -19.54 3.79 -5.63
C GLU A 229 -19.58 3.67 -4.10
N SER A 230 -20.09 4.72 -3.44
CA SER A 230 -20.19 4.77 -1.98
C SER A 230 -20.95 3.57 -1.42
N GLY A 231 -20.32 2.84 -0.49
CA GLY A 231 -20.90 1.65 0.15
C GLY A 231 -20.86 0.36 -0.68
N LYS A 232 -20.22 0.37 -1.86
CA LYS A 232 -19.94 -0.83 -2.66
C LYS A 232 -18.48 -1.22 -2.54
N SER A 233 -18.15 -2.46 -2.87
CA SER A 233 -16.78 -2.98 -2.95
C SER A 233 -16.45 -3.44 -4.37
N TYR A 234 -15.19 -3.81 -4.65
CA TYR A 234 -14.83 -4.37 -5.97
C TYR A 234 -15.61 -5.65 -6.33
N ILE A 235 -16.18 -6.35 -5.34
CA ILE A 235 -16.98 -7.56 -5.57
C ILE A 235 -18.23 -7.22 -6.41
N ASP A 236 -18.78 -6.02 -6.23
CA ASP A 236 -19.95 -5.53 -6.97
C ASP A 236 -19.63 -5.19 -8.43
N TYR A 237 -18.36 -5.23 -8.84
CA TYR A 237 -17.88 -4.88 -10.18
C TYR A 237 -17.24 -6.07 -10.91
N GLN A 238 -17.40 -7.30 -10.42
CA GLN A 238 -16.80 -8.49 -11.04
C GLN A 238 -17.29 -8.72 -12.48
N ASP A 239 -18.58 -8.50 -12.74
CA ASP A 239 -19.19 -8.69 -14.07
C ASP A 239 -19.09 -7.45 -14.97
N SER A 240 -18.85 -6.28 -14.37
CA SER A 240 -18.74 -5.00 -15.08
C SER A 240 -17.65 -4.15 -14.44
N PRO A 241 -16.36 -4.44 -14.71
CA PRO A 241 -15.24 -3.72 -14.12
C PRO A 241 -15.29 -2.22 -14.41
N GLY A 242 -14.69 -1.45 -13.51
CA GLY A 242 -14.47 -0.03 -13.69
C GLY A 242 -13.39 0.25 -14.74
N ILE A 243 -13.13 1.54 -14.96
CA ILE A 243 -11.99 1.99 -15.77
C ILE A 243 -10.74 1.90 -14.91
N VAL A 244 -9.87 0.94 -15.22
CA VAL A 244 -8.59 0.72 -14.52
C VAL A 244 -7.43 0.91 -15.50
N PRO A 245 -6.25 1.33 -15.03
CA PRO A 245 -5.09 1.46 -15.90
C PRO A 245 -4.54 0.08 -16.26
N VAL A 246 -3.70 0.05 -17.29
CA VAL A 246 -2.88 -1.12 -17.60
C VAL A 246 -1.68 -1.13 -16.65
N PHE A 247 -1.51 -2.21 -15.91
CA PHE A 247 -0.40 -2.39 -14.98
C PHE A 247 0.68 -3.30 -15.58
N ASP A 248 1.95 -2.92 -15.43
CA ASP A 248 3.09 -3.75 -15.80
C ASP A 248 3.55 -4.62 -14.62
N PHE A 249 3.20 -5.90 -14.65
CA PHE A 249 3.57 -6.88 -13.62
C PHE A 249 4.95 -7.52 -13.85
N SER A 250 5.70 -7.14 -14.89
CA SER A 250 6.94 -7.83 -15.30
C SER A 250 7.97 -8.02 -14.18
N LYS A 251 8.08 -7.07 -13.25
CA LYS A 251 9.01 -7.09 -12.10
C LYS A 251 8.57 -8.00 -10.94
N VAL A 252 7.31 -8.44 -10.94
CA VAL A 252 6.71 -9.24 -9.85
C VAL A 252 6.31 -10.65 -10.31
N LEU A 253 6.54 -10.99 -11.57
CA LEU A 253 6.43 -12.36 -12.06
C LEU A 253 7.60 -13.21 -11.53
N PHE A 254 7.37 -14.52 -11.37
CA PHE A 254 8.44 -15.46 -11.03
C PHE A 254 9.34 -15.72 -12.24
N ASP A 255 8.75 -16.08 -13.39
CA ASP A 255 9.43 -16.20 -14.67
C ASP A 255 8.75 -15.32 -15.72
N LYS A 256 9.43 -14.25 -16.14
CA LYS A 256 8.93 -13.30 -17.16
C LYS A 256 8.72 -13.92 -18.55
N ASN A 257 9.30 -15.09 -18.81
CA ASN A 257 9.19 -15.76 -20.11
C ASN A 257 8.03 -16.76 -20.16
N GLN A 258 7.43 -17.08 -19.01
CA GLN A 258 6.28 -17.96 -18.93
C GLN A 258 4.97 -17.15 -19.02
N PRO A 259 3.88 -17.75 -19.56
CA PRO A 259 2.58 -17.09 -19.58
C PRO A 259 2.13 -16.64 -18.18
N ILE A 260 1.35 -15.58 -18.13
CA ILE A 260 0.66 -15.19 -16.89
C ILE A 260 -0.55 -16.12 -16.74
N GLU A 261 -0.57 -16.90 -15.66
CA GLU A 261 -1.75 -17.63 -15.20
C GLU A 261 -2.86 -16.63 -14.87
N GLU A 262 -3.98 -16.74 -15.56
CA GLU A 262 -5.16 -15.97 -15.20
C GLU A 262 -5.79 -16.58 -13.94
N ASP A 263 -6.25 -15.72 -13.03
CA ASP A 263 -7.18 -16.20 -12.02
C ASP A 263 -8.45 -16.58 -12.75
N THR A 264 -8.85 -17.85 -12.68
CA THR A 264 -10.24 -18.22 -12.88
C THR A 264 -11.01 -17.40 -11.87
N ILE A 265 -11.54 -16.25 -12.26
CA ILE A 265 -12.49 -15.50 -11.45
C ILE A 265 -13.51 -16.56 -11.07
N LEU A 266 -13.62 -16.85 -9.77
CA LEU A 266 -14.56 -17.82 -9.24
C LEU A 266 -15.92 -17.48 -9.85
N LYS A 267 -16.31 -18.24 -10.87
CA LYS A 267 -17.71 -18.53 -11.12
C LYS A 267 -18.14 -19.27 -9.87
N LEU A 268 -18.48 -18.51 -8.82
CA LEU A 268 -19.40 -18.97 -7.81
C LEU A 268 -20.68 -19.20 -8.59
N GLU A 269 -20.81 -20.42 -9.12
CA GLU A 269 -22.07 -20.97 -9.55
C GLU A 269 -23.01 -20.76 -8.36
N ARG A 270 -23.91 -19.79 -8.50
CA ARG A 270 -25.06 -19.66 -7.62
C ARG A 270 -25.91 -20.90 -7.87
N SER A 271 -25.64 -21.96 -7.10
CA SER A 271 -26.59 -23.04 -6.83
C SER A 271 -27.47 -22.63 -5.65
#